data_AF-A0A249SYW4-F1
#
_entry.id   AF-A0A249SYW4-F1
#
_cell.length_a   1.000
_cell.length_b   1.000
_cell.length_c   1.000
_cell.angle_alpha   90.00
_cell.angle_beta   90.00
_cell.angle_gamma   90.00
#
_symmetry.space_group_name_H-M   'P 1'
#
loop_
_entity.id
_entity.type
_entity.pdbx_description
1 polymer ?
#
loop_
_entity_poly.entity_id
_entity_poly.type
_entity_poly.pdbx_seq_one_letter_code
_entity_poly.pdbx_strand_id
1 'polypeptide(L)'
;MVIPMRNMFLAFLYFIGAILVYPILLYFLQNYKIIYSYLPLLPLHSYIQVFFSGPFLIVVGGILFFRYKHKVFGLCFFLTGVLWIGAIFYELIAKNL
;
A
#
# COMPACT_ATOMS: atom_id res chain seq x y z
N MET A 1 14.50 -28.23 -8.61
CA MET A 1 14.78 -27.36 -7.44
C MET A 1 13.46 -27.15 -6.72
N VAL A 2 13.22 -27.82 -5.59
CA VAL A 2 11.94 -27.70 -4.85
C VAL A 2 12.01 -26.43 -4.03
N ILE A 3 11.29 -25.40 -4.44
CA ILE A 3 11.16 -24.17 -3.65
C ILE A 3 10.32 -24.54 -2.42
N PRO A 4 10.83 -24.37 -1.19
CA PRO A 4 10.04 -24.66 -0.01
C PRO A 4 8.81 -23.74 0.00
N MET A 5 7.63 -24.29 0.26
CA MET A 5 6.34 -23.59 0.20
C MET A 5 6.34 -22.27 0.98
N ARG A 6 7.10 -22.22 2.09
CA ARG A 6 7.34 -21.00 2.88
C ARG A 6 7.94 -19.84 2.06
N ASN A 7 8.90 -20.11 1.19
CA ASN A 7 9.57 -19.10 0.37
C ASN A 7 8.65 -18.60 -0.74
N MET A 8 7.79 -19.48 -1.29
CA MET A 8 6.79 -19.10 -2.28
C MET A 8 5.75 -18.15 -1.68
N PHE A 9 5.27 -18.43 -0.46
CA PHE A 9 4.38 -17.53 0.27
C PHE A 9 5.04 -16.18 0.62
N LEU A 10 6.31 -16.20 1.00
CA LEU A 10 7.08 -14.97 1.26
C LEU A 10 7.16 -14.09 0.01
N ALA A 11 7.53 -14.68 -1.13
CA ALA A 11 7.58 -13.97 -2.41
C ALA A 11 6.20 -13.41 -2.80
N PHE A 12 5.14 -14.18 -2.57
CA PHE A 12 3.77 -13.75 -2.81
C PHE A 12 3.36 -12.56 -1.92
N LEU A 13 3.70 -12.57 -0.63
CA LEU A 13 3.45 -11.45 0.29
C LEU A 13 4.18 -10.17 -0.14
N TYR A 14 5.44 -10.30 -0.57
CA TYR A 14 6.18 -9.16 -1.12
C TYR A 14 5.56 -8.63 -2.40
N PHE A 15 5.13 -9.53 -3.29
CA PHE A 15 4.48 -9.15 -4.54
C PHE A 15 3.15 -8.42 -4.30
N ILE A 16 2.31 -8.92 -3.39
CA ILE A 16 1.09 -8.22 -2.96
C ILE A 16 1.44 -6.87 -2.35
N GLY A 17 2.40 -6.82 -1.41
CA GLY A 17 2.83 -5.57 -0.78
C GLY A 17 3.23 -4.52 -1.81
N ALA A 18 4.04 -4.90 -2.81
CA ALA A 18 4.44 -4.01 -3.90
C ALA A 18 3.25 -3.50 -4.73
N ILE A 19 2.31 -4.38 -5.08
CA ILE A 19 1.08 -4.00 -5.81
C ILE A 19 0.22 -3.04 -5.00
N LEU A 20 0.13 -3.20 -3.67
CA LEU A 20 -0.67 -2.35 -2.81
C LEU A 20 -0.01 -0.99 -2.52
N VAL A 21 1.32 -0.90 -2.60
CA VAL A 21 2.04 0.38 -2.51
C VAL A 21 1.82 1.22 -3.77
N TYR A 22 1.65 0.60 -4.94
CA TYR A 22 1.43 1.30 -6.21
C TYR A 22 0.27 2.32 -6.20
N PRO A 23 -0.98 1.96 -5.81
CA PRO A 23 -2.09 2.91 -5.77
C PRO A 23 -1.84 4.06 -4.77
N ILE A 24 -1.16 3.80 -3.65
CA ILE A 24 -0.79 4.82 -2.67
C ILE A 24 0.21 5.82 -3.28
N LEU A 25 1.25 5.33 -3.94
CA LEU A 25 2.23 6.17 -4.63
C LEU A 25 1.55 7.02 -5.70
N LEU A 26 0.69 6.39 -6.51
CA LEU A 26 0.02 7.06 -7.61
C LEU A 26 -0.91 8.18 -7.10
N TYR A 27 -1.60 7.96 -5.99
CA TYR A 27 -2.37 9.00 -5.32
C TYR A 27 -1.48 10.20 -4.89
N PHE A 28 -0.31 9.96 -4.31
CA PHE A 28 0.62 11.07 -3.97
C PHE A 28 1.15 11.78 -5.21
N LEU A 29 1.43 11.03 -6.28
CA LEU A 29 1.95 11.55 -7.55
C LEU A 29 0.90 12.36 -8.32
N GLN A 30 -0.41 12.12 -8.12
CA GLN A 30 -1.48 12.92 -8.72
C GLN A 30 -1.43 14.40 -8.35
N ASN A 31 -0.88 14.74 -7.18
CA ASN A 31 -0.70 16.14 -6.75
C ASN A 31 0.43 16.86 -7.51
N TYR A 32 1.29 16.14 -8.23
CA TYR A 32 2.33 16.72 -9.06
C TYR A 32 1.78 17.03 -10.47
N LYS A 33 1.60 18.32 -10.77
CA LYS A 33 1.05 18.84 -12.05
C LYS A 33 1.68 18.23 -13.30
N ILE A 34 2.97 17.87 -13.26
CA ILE A 34 3.69 17.29 -14.41
C ILE A 34 3.19 15.88 -14.75
N ILE A 35 2.73 15.12 -13.75
CA ILE A 35 2.36 13.71 -13.90
C ILE A 35 0.87 13.56 -14.22
N TYR A 36 0.06 14.50 -13.75
CA TYR A 36 -1.38 14.56 -14.02
C TYR A 36 -1.72 14.54 -15.53
N SER A 37 -0.88 15.16 -16.36
CA SER A 37 -1.03 15.18 -17.82
C SER A 37 -0.76 13.84 -18.50
N TYR A 38 -0.01 12.93 -17.87
CA TYR A 38 0.33 11.61 -18.43
C TYR A 38 -0.44 10.47 -17.78
N LEU A 39 -0.96 10.67 -16.56
CA LEU A 39 -1.77 9.72 -15.80
C LEU A 39 -3.10 10.38 -15.40
N PRO A 40 -4.13 10.33 -16.26
CA PRO A 40 -5.42 10.89 -15.95
C PRO A 40 -6.02 10.25 -14.69
N LEU A 41 -6.83 11.03 -13.96
CA LEU A 41 -7.55 10.60 -12.76
C LEU A 41 -8.11 9.19 -12.93
N LEU A 42 -7.58 8.27 -12.12
CA LEU A 42 -8.01 6.90 -12.17
C LEU A 42 -9.52 6.82 -11.83
N PRO A 43 -10.28 5.94 -12.51
CA PRO A 43 -11.71 5.76 -12.27
C PRO A 43 -12.00 5.42 -10.80
N LEU A 44 -13.24 5.62 -10.37
CA LEU A 44 -13.75 5.42 -9.00
C LEU A 44 -13.29 4.10 -8.32
N HIS A 45 -12.98 3.09 -9.13
CA HIS A 45 -12.50 1.77 -8.75
C HIS A 45 -11.10 1.84 -8.11
N SER A 46 -10.29 2.78 -8.56
CA SER A 46 -8.99 3.07 -7.96
C SER A 46 -9.13 3.76 -6.62
N TYR A 47 -10.17 4.57 -6.39
CA TYR A 47 -10.43 5.14 -5.06
C TYR A 47 -10.69 4.05 -4.02
N ILE A 48 -11.47 3.03 -4.40
CA ILE A 48 -11.71 1.83 -3.58
C ILE A 48 -10.40 1.07 -3.35
N GLN A 49 -9.62 0.85 -4.39
CA GLN A 49 -8.34 0.14 -4.30
C GLN A 49 -7.32 0.88 -3.41
N VAL A 50 -7.28 2.21 -3.50
CA VAL A 50 -6.43 3.08 -2.68
C VAL A 50 -6.95 3.09 -1.22
N PHE A 51 -8.27 3.08 -0.98
CA PHE A 51 -8.81 3.00 0.38
C PHE A 51 -8.47 1.67 1.06
N PHE A 52 -8.65 0.55 0.36
CA PHE A 52 -8.38 -0.79 0.92
C PHE A 52 -6.89 -1.15 0.94
N SER A 53 -6.04 -0.51 0.14
CA SER A 53 -4.61 -0.83 0.11
C SER A 53 -3.92 -0.56 1.46
N GLY A 54 -4.33 0.47 2.19
CA GLY A 54 -3.82 0.77 3.54
C GLY A 54 -4.01 -0.36 4.53
N PRO A 55 -5.26 -0.73 4.86
CA PRO A 55 -5.55 -1.85 5.77
C PRO A 55 -4.87 -3.15 5.35
N PHE A 56 -4.85 -3.48 4.06
CA PHE A 56 -4.17 -4.68 3.58
C PHE A 56 -2.64 -4.61 3.76
N LEU A 57 -2.01 -3.44 3.54
CA LEU A 57 -0.58 -3.23 3.80
C LEU A 57 -0.22 -3.39 5.28
N ILE A 58 -1.09 -2.95 6.18
CA ILE A 58 -0.92 -3.16 7.63
C ILE A 58 -0.92 -4.65 7.95
N VAL A 59 -1.87 -5.41 7.40
CA VAL A 59 -1.96 -6.87 7.61
C VAL A 59 -0.74 -7.58 7.02
N VAL A 60 -0.36 -7.28 5.77
CA VAL A 60 0.82 -7.87 5.12
C VAL A 60 2.11 -7.53 5.86
N GLY A 61 2.28 -6.26 6.27
CA GLY A 61 3.41 -5.81 7.07
C GLY A 61 3.49 -6.51 8.43
N GLY A 62 2.35 -6.65 9.13
CA GLY A 62 2.25 -7.40 10.37
C GLY A 62 2.63 -8.87 10.22
N ILE A 63 2.15 -9.53 9.16
CA ILE A 63 2.51 -10.92 8.87
C ILE A 63 4.02 -11.04 8.61
N LEU A 64 4.62 -10.15 7.82
CA LEU A 64 6.06 -10.18 7.56
C LEU A 64 6.89 -9.92 8.84
N PHE A 65 6.43 -9.01 9.69
CA PHE A 65 7.10 -8.63 10.94
C PHE A 65 7.04 -9.75 11.98
N PHE A 66 5.84 -10.24 12.32
CA PHE A 66 5.63 -11.21 13.40
C PHE A 66 5.86 -12.66 12.95
N ARG A 67 5.33 -13.07 11.79
CA ARG A 67 5.34 -14.47 11.37
C ARG A 67 6.63 -14.87 10.67
N TYR A 68 7.13 -14.03 9.77
CA TYR A 68 8.32 -14.33 8.97
C TYR A 68 9.61 -13.70 9.50
N LYS A 69 9.55 -12.90 10.57
CA LYS A 69 10.70 -12.20 11.18
C LYS A 69 11.46 -11.27 10.23
N HIS A 70 10.86 -10.85 9.11
CA HIS A 70 11.41 -9.83 8.21
C HIS A 70 11.08 -8.43 8.75
N LYS A 71 11.79 -8.05 9.82
CA LYS A 71 11.48 -6.85 10.62
C LYS A 71 11.48 -5.56 9.80
N VAL A 72 12.51 -5.34 8.98
CA VAL A 72 12.66 -4.08 8.22
C VAL A 72 11.52 -3.90 7.22
N PHE A 73 11.33 -4.86 6.32
CA PHE A 73 10.28 -4.78 5.30
C PHE A 73 8.87 -4.83 5.88
N GLY A 74 8.66 -5.66 6.91
CA GLY A 74 7.38 -5.70 7.62
C GLY A 74 7.04 -4.37 8.28
N LEU A 75 8.03 -3.72 8.92
CA LEU A 75 7.87 -2.39 9.51
C LEU A 75 7.58 -1.34 8.44
N CYS A 76 8.31 -1.34 7.31
CA CYS A 76 8.07 -0.41 6.21
C CYS A 76 6.62 -0.51 5.70
N PHE A 77 6.16 -1.71 5.36
CA PHE A 77 4.78 -1.91 4.88
C PHE A 77 3.72 -1.54 5.93
N PHE A 78 3.98 -1.87 7.20
CA PHE A 78 3.08 -1.51 8.29
C PHE A 78 2.97 0.02 8.45
N LEU A 79 4.10 0.71 8.51
CA LEU A 79 4.14 2.18 8.64
C LEU A 79 3.53 2.87 7.43
N THR A 80 3.82 2.40 6.21
CA THR A 80 3.19 2.93 4.99
C THR A 80 1.67 2.80 5.05
N GLY A 81 1.15 1.65 5.49
CA GLY A 81 -0.29 1.45 5.65
C GLY A 81 -0.92 2.36 6.71
N VAL A 82 -0.27 2.54 7.87
CA VAL A 82 -0.74 3.43 8.94
C VAL A 82 -0.74 4.91 8.50
N LEU A 83 0.36 5.38 7.92
CA LEU A 83 0.48 6.74 7.41
C LEU A 83 -0.54 7.04 6.33
N TRP A 84 -0.80 6.06 5.46
CA TRP A 84 -1.80 6.18 4.41
C TRP A 84 -3.22 6.34 4.97
N ILE A 85 -3.60 5.53 5.97
CA ILE A 85 -4.89 5.69 6.66
C ILE A 85 -5.00 7.10 7.27
N GLY A 86 -3.95 7.56 7.94
CA GLY A 86 -3.90 8.91 8.49
C GLY A 86 -4.09 10.01 7.44
N ALA A 87 -3.48 9.86 6.26
CA ALA A 87 -3.62 10.79 5.15
C ALA A 87 -5.06 10.84 4.61
N ILE A 88 -5.71 9.68 4.44
CA ILE A 88 -7.13 9.61 4.04
C ILE A 88 -8.03 10.30 5.07
N PHE A 89 -7.83 10.02 6.36
CA PHE A 89 -8.63 10.64 7.42
C PHE A 89 -8.46 12.16 7.44
N TYR A 90 -7.22 12.65 7.31
CA TYR A 90 -6.95 14.07 7.23
C TYR A 90 -7.66 14.71 6.03
N GLU A 91 -7.59 14.09 4.85
CA GLU A 91 -8.25 14.61 3.65
C GLU A 91 -9.79 14.59 3.79
N LEU A 92 -10.37 13.52 4.35
CA LEU A 92 -11.80 13.43 4.63
C LEU A 92 -12.29 14.52 5.58
N ILE A 93 -11.49 14.84 6.60
CA ILE A 93 -11.83 15.90 7.57
C ILE A 93 -11.66 17.28 6.92
N ALA A 94 -10.53 17.53 6.24
CA ALA A 94 -10.21 18.83 5.65
C ALA A 94 -11.08 19.21 4.45
N LYS A 95 -11.65 18.23 3.71
CA LYS A 95 -12.55 18.50 2.59
C LYS A 95 -14.03 18.61 2.97
N ASN A 96 -14.41 18.16 4.17
CA ASN A 96 -15.79 18.22 4.68
C ASN A 96 -16.00 19.27 5.78
N LEU A 97 -14.97 20.07 6.11
CA LEU A 97 -15.02 21.29 6.93
C LEU A 97 -14.92 22.51 6.01
#